data_AF-A0A9X6AIH1-F1
#
_entry.id   AF-A0A9X6AIH1-F1
#
_cell.length_a   1.000
_cell.length_b   1.000
_cell.length_c   1.000
_cell.angle_alpha   90.00
_cell.angle_beta   90.00
_cell.angle_gamma   90.00
#
_symmetry.space_group_name_H-M   'P 1'
#
loop_
_entity.id
_entity.type
_entity.pdbx_description
1 polymer ?
#
loop_
_entity_poly.entity_id
_entity_poly.type
_entity_poly.pdbx_seq_one_letter_code
_entity_poly.pdbx_strand_id
1 'polypeptide(L)'
;MSNTPMAASPLTRAVLEIDEYASGLGWDQPARLFALVDTARLRAQEPGLAAQLGLQDEPETTGLTPIEQDEIPADKPLDEFLGTIAWPDA
;
A
#
# COMPACT_ATOMS: atom_id res chain seq x y z
N MET A 1 -9.53 -19.81 -23.37
CA MET A 1 -9.13 -18.60 -22.63
C MET A 1 -9.05 -18.99 -21.18
N SER A 2 -7.85 -19.29 -20.69
CA SER A 2 -7.65 -19.81 -19.34
C SER A 2 -8.04 -18.75 -18.31
N ASN A 3 -9.23 -18.90 -17.74
CA ASN A 3 -9.66 -18.18 -16.55
C ASN A 3 -8.90 -18.77 -15.36
N THR A 4 -7.61 -18.46 -15.25
CA THR A 4 -6.83 -18.74 -14.05
C THR A 4 -7.51 -17.96 -12.93
N PRO A 5 -8.07 -18.61 -11.91
CA PRO A 5 -8.82 -17.94 -10.87
C PRO A 5 -7.85 -17.04 -10.12
N MET A 6 -7.84 -15.74 -10.43
CA MET A 6 -7.28 -14.69 -9.58
C MET A 6 -6.01 -15.12 -8.84
N ALA A 7 -5.05 -15.76 -9.53
CA ALA A 7 -3.83 -16.26 -8.91
C ALA A 7 -3.18 -15.04 -8.27
N ALA A 8 -3.27 -14.96 -6.93
CA ALA A 8 -3.43 -13.70 -6.22
C ALA A 8 -2.41 -12.66 -6.70
N SER A 9 -2.89 -11.74 -7.56
CA SER A 9 -2.03 -10.73 -8.13
C SER A 9 -1.44 -9.90 -6.98
N PRO A 10 -0.26 -9.31 -7.14
CA PRO A 10 0.32 -8.45 -6.12
C PRO A 10 -0.63 -7.37 -5.59
N LEU A 11 -1.41 -6.78 -6.50
CA LEU A 11 -2.45 -5.81 -6.15
C LEU A 11 -3.57 -6.45 -5.34
N THR A 12 -4.04 -7.64 -5.72
CA THR A 12 -5.07 -8.37 -4.96
C THR A 12 -4.59 -8.67 -3.54
N ARG A 13 -3.34 -9.08 -3.36
CA ARG A 13 -2.77 -9.34 -2.02
C ARG A 13 -2.70 -8.07 -1.18
N ALA A 14 -2.15 -6.99 -1.73
CA ALA A 14 -2.06 -5.71 -1.03
C ALA A 14 -3.44 -5.16 -0.64
N VAL A 15 -4.45 -5.31 -1.48
CA VAL A 15 -5.82 -4.89 -1.15
C VAL A 15 -6.42 -5.74 -0.03
N LEU A 16 -6.17 -7.06 -0.02
CA LEU A 16 -6.62 -7.93 1.08
C LEU A 16 -5.92 -7.59 2.40
N GLU A 17 -4.64 -7.27 2.38
CA GLU A 17 -3.90 -6.81 3.56
C GLU A 17 -4.46 -5.48 4.11
N ILE A 18 -4.77 -4.53 3.22
CA ILE A 18 -5.41 -3.26 3.60
C ILE A 18 -6.80 -3.51 4.20
N ASP A 19 -7.60 -4.40 3.60
CA ASP A 19 -8.94 -4.75 4.10
C ASP A 19 -8.88 -5.39 5.48
N GLU A 20 -7.99 -6.37 5.69
CA GLU A 20 -7.79 -7.02 6.98
C GLU A 20 -7.37 -5.99 8.05
N TYR A 21 -6.41 -5.11 7.71
CA TYR A 21 -5.99 -4.02 8.60
C TYR A 21 -7.15 -3.06 8.93
N ALA A 22 -7.89 -2.59 7.92
CA ALA A 22 -8.98 -1.63 8.09
C ALA A 22 -10.15 -2.22 8.88
N SER A 23 -10.43 -3.52 8.70
CA SER A 23 -11.46 -4.24 9.45
C SER A 23 -11.23 -4.20 10.97
N GLY A 24 -9.98 -4.08 11.41
CA GLY A 24 -9.59 -3.96 12.81
C GLY A 24 -9.82 -2.58 13.43
N LEU A 25 -10.03 -1.53 12.62
CA LEU A 25 -10.16 -0.14 13.10
C LEU A 25 -11.60 0.25 13.49
N GLY A 26 -12.58 -0.59 13.15
CA GLY A 26 -14.00 -0.31 13.39
C GLY A 26 -14.63 0.62 12.35
N TRP A 27 -15.86 1.05 12.62
CA TRP A 27 -16.68 1.85 11.72
C TRP A 27 -16.48 3.36 11.96
N ASP A 28 -16.95 4.18 11.02
CA ASP A 28 -16.92 5.66 11.08
C ASP A 28 -15.52 6.27 11.20
N GLN A 29 -14.51 5.59 10.67
CA GLN A 29 -13.15 6.11 10.55
C GLN A 29 -13.03 7.10 9.38
N PRO A 30 -12.14 8.10 9.47
CA PRO A 30 -11.84 9.00 8.36
C PRO A 30 -11.26 8.22 7.17
N ALA A 31 -11.32 8.83 5.98
CA ALA A 31 -10.71 8.24 4.80
C ALA A 31 -9.18 8.14 4.99
N ARG A 32 -8.61 7.01 4.59
CA ARG A 32 -7.18 6.71 4.72
C ARG A 32 -6.58 6.48 3.36
N LEU A 33 -5.34 6.90 3.18
CA LEU A 33 -4.61 6.76 1.93
C LEU A 33 -3.48 5.76 2.13
N PHE A 34 -3.30 4.87 1.16
CA PHE A 34 -2.20 3.92 1.13
C PHE A 34 -1.44 4.05 -0.19
N ALA A 35 -0.12 4.20 -0.09
CA ALA A 35 0.78 4.12 -1.23
C ALA A 35 1.22 2.66 -1.42
N LEU A 36 1.07 2.12 -2.63
CA LEU A 36 1.57 0.79 -2.96
C LEU A 36 2.98 0.91 -3.53
N VAL A 37 3.97 0.45 -2.76
CA VAL A 37 5.39 0.54 -3.14
C VAL A 37 5.89 -0.84 -3.51
N ASP A 38 6.66 -0.94 -4.60
CA ASP A 38 7.34 -2.18 -4.95
C ASP A 38 8.27 -2.62 -3.81
N THR A 39 8.03 -3.82 -3.27
CA THR A 39 8.75 -4.35 -2.11
C THR A 39 10.25 -4.47 -2.39
N ALA A 40 10.65 -4.82 -3.62
CA ALA A 40 12.06 -4.90 -4.00
C ALA A 40 12.71 -3.51 -4.05
N ARG A 41 11.99 -2.50 -4.59
CA ARG A 41 12.46 -1.10 -4.57
C ARG A 41 12.58 -0.56 -3.14
N LEU A 42 11.61 -0.85 -2.28
CA LEU A 42 11.63 -0.46 -0.86
C LEU A 42 12.84 -1.05 -0.13
N ARG A 43 13.12 -2.34 -0.32
CA ARG A 43 14.30 -3.00 0.27
C ARG A 43 15.62 -2.37 -0.18
N ALA A 44 15.73 -2.01 -1.46
CA ALA A 44 16.94 -1.43 -2.02
C ALA A 44 17.17 0.03 -1.56
N GLN A 45 16.12 0.83 -1.46
CA GLN A 45 16.21 2.25 -1.11
C GLN A 45 16.22 2.48 0.40
N GLU A 46 15.48 1.68 1.17
CA GLU A 46 15.28 1.83 2.61
C GLU A 46 15.55 0.51 3.38
N PRO A 47 16.82 0.03 3.42
CA PRO A 47 17.17 -1.25 4.01
C PRO A 47 16.88 -1.32 5.52
N GLY A 48 16.97 -0.19 6.23
CA GLY A 48 16.66 -0.11 7.66
C GLY A 48 15.16 -0.32 7.94
N LEU A 49 14.30 0.26 7.12
CA LEU A 49 12.85 0.05 7.19
C LEU A 49 12.50 -1.40 6.82
N ALA A 50 13.12 -1.94 5.77
CA ALA A 50 12.92 -3.33 5.37
C ALA A 50 13.29 -4.33 6.49
N ALA A 51 14.33 -4.03 7.28
CA ALA A 51 14.68 -4.85 8.44
C ALA A 51 13.60 -4.81 9.54
N GLN A 52 13.01 -3.65 9.81
CA GLN A 52 11.94 -3.51 10.80
C GLN A 52 10.64 -4.21 10.36
N LEU A 53 10.35 -4.19 9.06
CA LEU A 53 9.19 -4.84 8.47
C LEU A 53 9.38 -6.35 8.22
N GLY A 54 10.57 -6.91 8.47
CA GLY A 54 10.85 -8.32 8.23
C GLY A 54 10.93 -8.73 6.76
N LEU A 55 11.08 -7.76 5.85
CA LEU A 55 11.09 -7.95 4.39
C LEU A 55 12.45 -8.46 3.86
N GLN A 56 13.37 -8.83 4.75
CA GLN A 56 14.73 -9.26 4.40
C GLN A 56 14.74 -10.62 3.69
N ASP A 57 13.89 -11.53 4.18
CA ASP A 57 13.82 -12.94 3.77
C ASP A 57 12.65 -13.24 2.83
N GLU A 58 11.86 -12.21 2.44
CA GLU A 58 10.79 -12.40 1.47
C GLU A 58 11.40 -12.77 0.11
N PRO A 59 10.88 -13.82 -0.58
CA PRO A 59 11.33 -14.14 -1.92
C PRO A 59 11.16 -12.90 -2.82
N GLU A 60 12.06 -12.72 -3.80
CA GLU A 60 12.00 -11.69 -4.85
C GLU A 60 10.77 -11.91 -5.74
N THR A 61 9.59 -11.75 -5.17
CA THR A 61 8.32 -11.75 -5.84
C THR A 61 7.95 -10.30 -6.11
N THR A 62 7.10 -10.08 -7.10
CA THR A 62 6.55 -8.76 -7.43
C THR A 62 5.59 -8.30 -6.33
N GLY A 63 6.04 -8.19 -5.08
CA GLY A 63 5.24 -7.78 -3.93
C GLY A 63 5.01 -6.27 -3.91
N LEU A 64 3.85 -5.86 -3.40
CA LEU A 64 3.56 -4.46 -3.11
C LEU A 64 3.42 -4.32 -1.61
N THR A 65 4.19 -3.41 -1.01
CA THR A 65 4.06 -3.04 0.40
C THR A 65 3.08 -1.88 0.50
N PRO A 66 1.93 -2.03 1.17
CA PRO A 66 1.02 -0.93 1.44
C PRO A 66 1.58 -0.04 2.56
N ILE A 67 1.88 1.22 2.24
CA ILE A 67 2.36 2.21 3.20
C ILE A 67 1.24 3.20 3.45
N GLU A 68 0.72 3.21 4.68
CA GLU A 68 -0.24 4.20 5.12
C GLU A 68 0.36 5.61 5.06
N GLN A 69 -0.40 6.55 4.49
CA GLN A 69 -0.06 7.97 4.46
C GLN A 69 -0.81 8.70 5.57
N ASP A 70 -0.32 9.89 5.92
CA ASP A 70 -0.95 10.75 6.91
C ASP A 70 -2.45 10.97 6.64
N GLU A 71 -3.18 11.23 7.71
CA GLU A 71 -4.63 11.38 7.70
C GLU A 71 -5.06 12.44 6.67
N ILE A 72 -6.08 12.10 5.87
CA ILE A 72 -6.63 13.00 4.87
C ILE A 72 -7.29 14.17 5.61
N PRO A 73 -6.93 15.43 5.33
CA PRO A 73 -7.52 16.57 6.00
C PRO A 73 -9.04 16.57 5.85
N ALA A 74 -9.77 16.45 6.97
CA ALA A 74 -11.23 16.39 6.97
C ALA A 74 -11.90 17.69 6.53
N ASP A 75 -11.14 18.79 6.51
CA ASP A 75 -11.57 20.13 6.14
C ASP A 75 -11.43 20.44 4.64
N LYS A 76 -10.87 19.51 3.85
CA LYS A 76 -10.64 19.70 2.42
C LYS A 76 -11.32 18.63 1.56
N PRO A 77 -11.91 18.98 0.40
CA PRO A 77 -12.39 18.00 -0.56
C PRO A 77 -11.28 17.03 -0.98
N LEU A 78 -11.62 15.73 -1.05
CA LEU A 78 -10.66 14.67 -1.34
C LEU A 78 -9.96 14.88 -2.70
N ASP A 79 -10.69 15.31 -3.72
CA ASP A 79 -10.16 15.59 -5.06
C ASP A 79 -9.11 16.71 -5.05
N GLU A 80 -9.37 17.78 -4.29
CA GLU A 80 -8.40 18.86 -4.13
C GLU A 80 -7.16 18.44 -3.32
N PHE A 81 -7.32 17.53 -2.36
CA PHE A 81 -6.19 16.96 -1.62
C PHE A 81 -5.36 16.04 -2.52
N LEU A 82 -6.00 15.12 -3.23
CA LEU A 82 -5.33 14.21 -4.16
C LEU A 82 -4.59 14.98 -5.26
N GLY A 83 -5.13 16.11 -5.73
CA GLY A 83 -4.47 17.00 -6.69
C GLY A 83 -3.19 17.67 -6.16
N THR A 84 -2.95 17.67 -4.84
CA THR A 84 -1.70 18.17 -4.25
C THR A 84 -0.63 17.09 -4.10
N ILE A 85 -0.99 15.82 -4.23
CA ILE A 85 -0.04 14.72 -4.15
C ILE A 85 0.66 14.59 -5.51
N ALA A 86 1.93 14.99 -5.55
CA ALA A 86 2.79 14.71 -6.68
C ALA A 86 3.46 13.36 -6.49
N TRP A 87 3.18 12.41 -7.38
CA TRP A 87 4.06 11.26 -7.52
C TRP A 87 5.32 11.72 -8.27
N PRO A 88 6.52 11.32 -7.83
CA PRO A 88 7.73 11.60 -8.59
C PRO A 88 7.62 10.98 -9.99
N ASP A 89 8.31 11.57 -10.97
CA ASP A 89 8.42 10.97 -12.29
C ASP A 89 8.95 9.53 -12.17
N ALA A 90 8.38 8.63 -13.00
CA ALA A 90 8.62 7.19 -12.94
C ALA A 90 10.09 6.78 -13.10
#